data_AF-A0A0N9X9Y7-F1
#
_entry.id   AF-A0A0N9X9Y7-F1
#
_cell.length_a   1.000
_cell.length_b   1.000
_cell.length_c   1.000
_cell.angle_alpha   90.00
_cell.angle_beta   90.00
_cell.angle_gamma   90.00
#
_symmetry.space_group_name_H-M   'P 1'
#
loop_
_entity.id
_entity.type
_entity.pdbx_description
1 polymer ?
#
loop_
_entity_poly.entity_id
_entity_poly.type
_entity_poly.pdbx_seq_one_letter_code
_entity_poly.pdbx_strand_id
1 'polypeptide(L)' 'MFTNIEGEWDDVMAVVKQAVDAVAAVSPRVSLVLKADIRPGYTGQLTAKVERIEQALGG' A
#
# COMPACT_ATOMS: atom_id res chain seq x y z
N MET A 1 9.24 7.28 -2.86
CA MET A 1 9.31 6.01 -2.13
C MET A 1 8.04 5.86 -1.30
N PHE A 2 7.47 4.66 -1.18
CA PHE A 2 6.21 4.38 -0.46
C PHE A 2 6.35 3.14 0.43
N THR A 3 5.45 3.01 1.41
CA THR A 3 5.23 1.76 2.15
C THR A 3 4.10 0.99 1.49
N ASN A 4 4.35 -0.24 1.06
CA ASN A 4 3.36 -1.08 0.40
C ASN A 4 2.68 -1.99 1.42
N ILE A 5 1.35 -2.03 1.38
CA ILE A 5 0.48 -2.87 2.20
C ILE A 5 -0.57 -3.48 1.28
N GLU A 6 -0.92 -4.74 1.53
CA GLU A 6 -1.92 -5.51 0.78
C GLU A 6 -2.89 -6.16 1.77
N GLY A 7 -4.18 -6.11 1.45
CA GLY A 7 -5.25 -6.63 2.28
C GLY A 7 -6.61 -6.14 1.79
N GLU A 8 -7.65 -6.44 2.56
CA GLU A 8 -8.99 -5.92 2.29
C GLU A 8 -9.04 -4.40 2.46
N TRP A 9 -9.94 -3.76 1.70
CA TRP A 9 -10.03 -2.30 1.62
C TRP A 9 -10.14 -1.64 3.00
N ASP A 10 -11.06 -2.11 3.83
CA ASP A 10 -11.33 -1.53 5.15
C ASP A 10 -10.14 -1.73 6.10
N ASP A 11 -9.49 -2.88 6.06
CA ASP A 11 -8.32 -3.19 6.90
C ASP A 11 -7.13 -2.30 6.54
N VAL A 12 -6.87 -2.13 5.23
CA VAL A 12 -5.78 -1.26 4.75
C VAL A 12 -6.04 0.19 5.15
N MET A 13 -7.27 0.69 4.99
CA MET A 13 -7.62 2.05 5.39
C MET A 13 -7.57 2.25 6.91
N ALA A 14 -7.87 1.21 7.70
CA ALA A 14 -7.70 1.24 9.16
C ALA A 14 -6.22 1.40 9.55
N VAL A 15 -5.30 0.70 8.89
CA VAL A 15 -3.85 0.87 9.10
C VAL A 15 -3.39 2.27 8.69
N VAL A 16 -3.86 2.78 7.54
CA VAL A 16 -3.53 4.14 7.08
C VAL A 16 -4.00 5.18 8.11
N LYS A 17 -5.21 5.04 8.64
CA LYS A 17 -5.73 5.93 9.69
C LYS A 17 -4.84 5.90 10.95
N GLN A 18 -4.49 4.70 11.43
CA GLN A 18 -3.63 4.56 12.60
C GLN A 18 -2.25 5.20 12.38
N ALA A 19 -1.68 5.07 11.17
CA ALA A 19 -0.43 5.72 10.81
C ALA A 19 -0.54 7.25 10.81
N VAL A 20 -1.64 7.81 10.29
CA VAL A 20 -1.90 9.25 10.33
C VAL A 20 -2.06 9.74 11.78
N ASP A 21 -2.84 9.03 12.60
CA ASP A 21 -3.07 9.37 14.00
C ASP A 21 -1.75 9.37 14.81
N ALA A 22 -0.88 8.38 14.57
CA ALA A 22 0.42 8.29 15.23
C ALA A 22 1.34 9.48 14.90
N VAL A 23 1.35 9.96 13.65
CA VAL A 23 2.13 11.14 13.26
C VAL A 23 1.49 12.42 13.81
N ALA A 24 0.15 12.50 13.81
CA ALA A 24 -0.57 13.65 14.34
C ALA A 24 -0.34 13.88 15.84
N ALA A 25 0.01 12.84 16.60
CA ALA A 25 0.36 12.96 18.02
C ALA A 25 1.61 13.81 18.29
N VAL A 26 2.49 13.96 17.29
CA VAL A 26 3.78 14.68 17.44
C VAL A 26 4.00 15.78 16.40
N SER A 27 3.07 15.95 15.46
CA SER A 27 3.16 16.94 14.39
C SER A 27 1.84 17.71 14.24
N PRO A 28 1.88 19.05 14.08
CA PRO A 28 0.67 19.85 13.91
C PRO A 28 -0.06 19.59 12.58
N ARG A 29 0.57 18.91 11.63
CA ARG A 29 -0.04 18.53 10.34
C ARG A 29 0.55 17.22 9.82
N VAL A 30 -0.31 16.42 9.20
CA VAL A 30 0.06 15.22 8.44
C VAL A 30 -0.29 15.43 6.97
N SER A 31 0.66 15.18 6.07
CA SER A 31 0.43 15.12 4.62
C SER A 31 0.46 13.66 4.20
N LEU A 32 -0.64 13.18 3.61
CA LEU A 32 -0.77 11.80 3.14
C LEU A 32 -0.82 11.77 1.61
N VAL A 33 0.04 10.95 1.01
CA VAL A 33 -0.04 10.57 -0.41
C VAL A 33 -0.29 9.08 -0.48
N LEU A 34 -1.42 8.69 -1.06
CA LEU A 34 -1.82 7.30 -1.19
C LEU A 34 -2.06 6.97 -2.66
N LYS A 35 -1.57 5.79 -3.07
CA LYS A 35 -1.88 5.18 -4.37
C LYS A 35 -2.39 3.77 -4.09
N ALA A 36 -3.57 3.45 -4.60
CA ALA A 36 -4.18 2.14 -4.44
C ALA A 36 -4.39 1.49 -5.81
N ASP A 37 -4.12 0.20 -5.88
CA ASP A 37 -4.54 -0.65 -6.99
C ASP A 37 -5.69 -1.53 -6.48
N ILE A 38 -6.89 -1.31 -7.00
CA ILE A 38 -8.13 -1.95 -6.55
C ILE A 38 -8.65 -2.78 -7.73
N ARG A 39 -8.42 -4.09 -7.67
CA ARG A 39 -8.74 -5.00 -8.76
C ARG A 39 -9.35 -6.30 -8.21
N PRO A 40 -10.68 -6.49 -8.32
CA PRO A 40 -11.36 -7.67 -7.80
C PRO A 40 -10.85 -8.98 -8.41
N GLY A 41 -10.80 -10.04 -7.59
CA GLY A 41 -10.41 -11.39 -8.03
C GLY A 41 -8.90 -11.66 -8.05
N TYR A 42 -8.09 -10.76 -7.51
CA TYR A 42 -6.64 -10.91 -7.45
C TYR A 42 -6.12 -10.69 -6.03
N THR A 43 -5.22 -11.56 -5.59
CA THR A 43 -4.51 -11.52 -4.30
C THR A 43 -3.01 -11.75 -4.53
N GLY A 44 -2.16 -11.47 -3.56
CA GLY A 44 -0.70 -11.68 -3.69
C GLY A 44 -0.05 -10.79 -4.74
N GLN A 45 -0.65 -9.63 -5.03
CA GLN A 45 -0.25 -8.78 -6.15
C GLN A 45 1.02 -7.98 -5.87
N LEU A 46 1.40 -7.73 -4.62
CA LEU A 46 2.70 -7.14 -4.30
C LEU A 46 3.86 -7.97 -4.86
N THR A 47 3.85 -9.29 -4.60
CA THR A 47 4.87 -10.21 -5.13
C THR A 47 4.68 -10.45 -6.62
N ALA A 48 3.45 -10.76 -7.06
CA ALA A 48 3.19 -11.12 -8.45
C ALA A 48 3.49 -9.99 -9.45
N LYS A 49 3.43 -8.72 -9.03
CA LYS A 49 3.83 -7.58 -9.88
C LYS A 49 5.32 -7.55 -10.14
N VAL A 50 6.13 -7.85 -9.13
CA VAL A 50 7.58 -7.91 -9.27
C VAL A 50 7.96 -9.08 -10.17
N GLU A 51 7.42 -10.27 -9.88
CA GLU A 51 7.68 -11.49 -10.67
C GLU A 51 7.36 -11.31 -12.16
N ARG A 52 6.24 -10.66 -12.50
CA ARG A 52 5.89 -10.39 -13.92
C ARG A 52 6.91 -9.51 -14.62
N ILE A 53 7.46 -8.52 -13.92
CA ILE A 53 8.48 -7.64 -14.49
C ILE A 53 9.79 -8.39 -14.64
N GLU A 54 10.20 -9.17 -13.65
CA GLU A 54 11.41 -10.00 -13.71
C GLU A 54 11.35 -10.97 -14.89
N GLN A 55 10.23 -11.68 -15.06
CA GLN A 55 10.00 -12.57 -16.20
C GLN A 55 10.05 -11.82 -17.55
N ALA A 56 9.41 -10.64 -17.64
CA ALA A 56 9.39 -9.85 -18.87
C ALA A 56 10.76 -9.31 -19.26
N LEU A 57 11.64 -9.08 -18.29
CA LEU A 57 13.00 -8.57 -18.50
C LEU A 57 14.05 -9.69 -18.65
N GLY A 58 13.63 -10.97 -18.58
CA GLY A 58 14.52 -12.12 -18.69
C GLY A 58 15.43 -12.33 -17.47
N GLY A 59 14.96 -11.91 -16.29
CA GLY A 59 15.56 -12.24 -15.00
C GLY A 59 15.41 -13.71 -14.63
#